data_AF-A0A809RUP7-F1
#
_entry.id   AF-A0A809RUP7-F1
#
_cell.length_a   1.000
_cell.length_b   1.000
_cell.length_c   1.000
_cell.angle_alpha   90.00
_cell.angle_beta   90.00
_cell.angle_gamma   90.00
#
_symmetry.space_group_name_H-M   'P 1'
#
loop_
_entity.id
_entity.type
_entity.pdbx_description
1 polymer ?
#
loop_
_entity_poly.entity_id
_entity_poly.type
_entity_poly.pdbx_seq_one_letter_code
_entity_poly.pdbx_strand_id
1 'polypeptide(L)'
;MKRLLCLYKPSQDKVYPWILKHPKVKTNLAHFKSRKDAMNWFISLGYDCATWFQTEQKVFGGIFISENKENEYQFEVNVEKFDGNVLESDILEEFYVDPGTGLRSNGANQYLKTVVDFKEINDHRTYFPLDDEFVIERKKSAKDTEIEALQKENEELREKASKIPTHIIEEKIKKEVEVKEVVKEVVKFAYVRDLEFQTQFDALAVYSQKLEKIASIINNQVITSPEELNVIKKQLTNVFELSKELNSELLDEKLQKVYKFVVKSLSDSISKLSKLVVASNEVENNPQNFVYFVKPCGENARLAQELSYVLFDKKHVAFVSKEDYTFAIYAKEVKTQTHLFYFQDEVKNENPVVVEKEVQSTPAVVNTGVSQKQEEIVVTKVKDKESISNWYLFWTILLLSFAFSILIALVFLLWLGYIPTYY
;
A
#
# COMPACT_ATOMS: atom_id res chain seq x y z
N MET A 1 0.19 31.36 0.10
CA MET A 1 1.34 30.72 -0.59
C MET A 1 1.31 30.98 -2.10
N LYS A 2 2.43 30.76 -2.81
CA LYS A 2 2.53 30.92 -4.27
C LYS A 2 1.84 29.78 -5.03
N ARG A 3 1.66 29.95 -6.35
CA ARG A 3 1.16 28.90 -7.26
C ARG A 3 2.06 28.68 -8.46
N LEU A 4 2.22 27.42 -8.86
CA LEU A 4 3.01 27.05 -10.03
C LEU A 4 2.30 25.96 -10.85
N LEU A 5 2.50 25.98 -12.15
CA LEU A 5 2.13 24.92 -13.07
C LEU A 5 3.43 24.29 -13.57
N CYS A 6 3.54 22.97 -13.42
CA CYS A 6 4.56 22.16 -14.09
C CYS A 6 3.89 21.54 -15.32
N LEU A 7 4.14 22.14 -16.48
CA LEU A 7 3.44 21.83 -17.74
C LEU A 7 4.30 20.92 -18.63
N TYR A 8 3.69 19.86 -19.17
CA TYR A 8 4.32 19.04 -20.21
C TYR A 8 3.86 19.47 -21.61
N LYS A 9 4.79 19.99 -22.43
CA LYS A 9 4.55 20.61 -23.75
C LYS A 9 5.59 20.23 -24.82
N PRO A 10 5.74 18.92 -25.16
CA PRO A 10 6.65 18.46 -26.22
C PRO A 10 6.27 18.95 -27.63
N SER A 11 5.06 19.52 -27.78
CA SER A 11 4.58 20.26 -28.95
C SER A 11 5.30 21.60 -29.17
N GLN A 12 5.80 22.25 -28.10
CA GLN A 12 6.34 23.61 -28.14
C GLN A 12 7.87 23.64 -28.15
N ASP A 13 8.53 22.83 -27.31
CA ASP A 13 9.97 22.58 -27.36
C ASP A 13 10.21 21.08 -27.13
N LYS A 14 10.86 20.41 -28.09
CA LYS A 14 11.18 18.97 -28.01
C LYS A 14 12.42 18.67 -27.16
N VAL A 15 13.26 19.67 -26.91
CA VAL A 15 14.51 19.54 -26.13
C VAL A 15 14.24 19.89 -24.67
N TYR A 16 13.37 20.88 -24.41
CA TYR A 16 12.97 21.31 -23.05
C TYR A 16 11.43 21.26 -22.88
N PRO A 17 10.82 20.06 -22.92
CA PRO A 17 9.36 19.91 -22.96
C PRO A 17 8.67 20.17 -21.63
N TRP A 18 9.40 20.38 -20.52
CA TRP A 18 8.83 20.67 -19.21
C TRP A 18 8.95 22.15 -18.88
N ILE A 19 7.81 22.80 -18.61
CA ILE A 19 7.71 24.25 -18.47
C ILE A 19 7.16 24.60 -17.09
N LEU A 20 7.90 25.39 -16.31
CA LEU A 20 7.41 26.01 -15.08
C LEU A 20 6.73 27.34 -15.39
N LYS A 21 5.53 27.57 -14.84
CA LYS A 21 4.74 28.77 -15.12
C LYS A 21 3.77 29.14 -13.99
N HIS A 22 3.61 30.42 -13.66
CA HIS A 22 2.55 30.89 -12.76
C HIS A 22 1.20 31.01 -13.51
N PRO A 23 0.06 30.52 -12.96
CA PRO A 23 -1.22 30.47 -13.70
C PRO A 23 -1.69 31.80 -14.31
N LYS A 24 -1.48 32.92 -13.61
CA LYS A 24 -1.88 34.27 -14.07
C LYS A 24 -0.83 34.98 -14.94
N VAL A 25 0.42 34.51 -15.00
CA VAL A 25 1.51 35.23 -15.70
C VAL A 25 1.58 34.76 -17.15
N LYS A 26 1.73 35.69 -18.11
CA LYS A 26 1.77 35.34 -19.54
C LYS A 26 3.05 34.59 -19.94
N THR A 27 4.19 35.02 -19.43
CA THR A 27 5.51 34.39 -19.67
C THR A 27 5.71 33.14 -18.82
N ASN A 28 6.72 32.33 -19.18
CA ASN A 28 7.14 31.14 -18.43
C ASN A 28 8.26 31.51 -17.44
N LEU A 29 8.42 30.74 -16.36
CA LEU A 29 9.53 30.88 -15.42
C LEU A 29 10.82 30.29 -16.02
N ALA A 30 10.80 28.99 -16.32
CA ALA A 30 11.94 28.24 -16.83
C ALA A 30 11.51 26.97 -17.60
N HIS A 31 12.37 26.44 -18.46
CA HIS A 31 12.15 25.24 -19.30
C HIS A 31 13.22 24.17 -19.05
N PHE A 32 12.82 22.91 -18.94
CA PHE A 32 13.64 21.78 -18.48
C PHE A 32 13.48 20.53 -19.36
N LYS A 33 14.49 19.66 -19.32
CA LYS A 33 14.50 18.37 -20.04
C LYS A 33 13.58 17.33 -19.39
N SER A 34 13.50 17.30 -18.06
CA SER A 34 12.58 16.43 -17.31
C SER A 34 11.77 17.19 -16.24
N ARG A 35 10.67 16.57 -15.79
CA ARG A 35 9.92 17.00 -14.60
C ARG A 35 10.80 17.01 -13.36
N LYS A 36 11.67 16.00 -13.23
CA LYS A 36 12.60 15.83 -12.13
C LYS A 36 13.54 17.02 -11.99
N ASP A 37 14.14 17.47 -13.08
CA ASP A 37 15.00 18.66 -13.11
C ASP A 37 14.22 19.91 -12.66
N ALA A 38 13.06 20.14 -13.29
CA ALA A 38 12.21 21.31 -13.05
C ALA A 38 11.81 21.45 -11.58
N MET A 39 11.30 20.37 -10.99
CA MET A 39 10.82 20.38 -9.61
C MET A 39 11.96 20.37 -8.60
N ASN A 40 13.02 19.58 -8.81
CA ASN A 40 14.15 19.60 -7.88
C ASN A 40 14.81 20.98 -7.83
N TRP A 41 14.98 21.65 -8.99
CA TRP A 41 15.41 23.05 -9.08
C TRP A 41 14.45 23.99 -8.35
N PHE A 42 13.16 23.97 -8.67
CA PHE A 42 12.20 24.92 -8.11
C PHE A 42 12.08 24.79 -6.58
N ILE A 43 12.03 23.56 -6.06
CA ILE A 43 11.96 23.32 -4.62
C ILE A 43 13.24 23.81 -3.90
N SER A 44 14.40 23.83 -4.56
CA SER A 44 15.64 24.37 -3.97
C SER A 44 15.62 25.89 -3.74
N LEU A 45 14.68 26.61 -4.38
CA LEU A 45 14.52 28.06 -4.21
C LEU A 45 13.84 28.45 -2.89
N GLY A 46 13.30 27.48 -2.14
CA GLY A 46 12.69 27.72 -0.83
C GLY A 46 11.46 28.61 -0.88
N TYR A 47 10.39 28.14 -1.53
CA TYR A 47 9.10 28.84 -1.59
C TYR A 47 7.93 27.99 -1.09
N ASP A 48 7.05 28.59 -0.30
CA ASP A 48 5.71 28.08 -0.03
C ASP A 48 4.90 28.09 -1.33
N CYS A 49 4.55 26.93 -1.86
CA CYS A 49 3.95 26.83 -3.18
C CYS A 49 3.13 25.56 -3.40
N ALA A 50 1.92 25.72 -3.96
CA ALA A 50 1.18 24.63 -4.58
C ALA A 50 1.55 24.55 -6.07
N THR A 51 1.94 23.36 -6.52
CA THR A 51 2.37 23.09 -7.91
C THR A 51 1.48 22.02 -8.55
N TRP A 52 0.78 22.38 -9.63
CA TRP A 52 -0.07 21.45 -10.39
C TRP A 52 0.70 20.85 -11.57
N PHE A 53 0.60 19.53 -11.76
CA PHE A 53 1.15 18.85 -12.94
C PHE A 53 0.11 18.73 -14.05
N GLN A 54 0.30 19.42 -15.17
CA GLN A 54 -0.71 19.52 -16.24
C GLN A 54 -0.14 19.27 -17.64
N THR A 55 -0.96 18.69 -18.53
CA THR A 55 -0.72 18.70 -19.98
C THR A 55 -1.33 19.96 -20.59
N GLU A 56 -1.35 20.08 -21.93
CA GLU A 56 -2.11 21.14 -22.60
C GLU A 56 -3.64 20.98 -22.46
N GLN A 57 -4.14 19.84 -21.95
CA GLN A 57 -5.57 19.51 -21.91
C GLN A 57 -6.14 19.32 -20.49
N LYS A 58 -5.38 18.72 -19.56
CA LYS A 58 -5.85 18.46 -18.18
C LYS A 58 -4.73 18.40 -17.14
N VAL A 59 -5.10 18.52 -15.87
CA VAL A 59 -4.24 18.09 -14.74
C VAL A 59 -4.08 16.57 -14.83
N PHE A 60 -2.86 16.06 -14.60
CA PHE A 60 -2.60 14.62 -14.63
C PHE A 60 -1.87 14.13 -13.37
N GLY A 61 -0.74 14.72 -13.00
CA GLY A 61 0.09 14.26 -11.87
C GLY A 61 -0.35 14.77 -10.49
N GLY A 62 -1.53 15.38 -10.37
CA GLY A 62 -2.03 15.97 -9.14
C GLY A 62 -1.35 17.28 -8.72
N ILE A 63 -1.29 17.51 -7.40
CA ILE A 63 -0.69 18.70 -6.77
C ILE A 63 0.48 18.28 -5.88
N PHE A 64 1.65 18.92 -6.05
CA PHE A 64 2.75 18.90 -5.10
C PHE A 64 2.72 20.20 -4.28
N ILE A 65 2.80 20.08 -2.95
CA ILE A 65 2.71 21.18 -1.99
C ILE A 65 4.06 21.32 -1.29
N SER A 66 4.56 22.55 -1.21
CA SER A 66 5.73 22.98 -0.45
C SER A 66 5.28 24.00 0.60
N GLU A 67 5.59 23.76 1.88
CA GLU A 67 5.14 24.60 3.00
C GLU A 67 6.20 24.62 4.11
N ASN A 68 6.71 25.81 4.47
CA ASN A 68 7.62 26.01 5.58
C ASN A 68 6.87 25.96 6.92
N LYS A 69 7.29 25.08 7.82
CA LYS A 69 6.81 25.01 9.21
C LYS A 69 8.00 24.94 10.13
N GLU A 70 8.02 25.82 11.13
CA GLU A 70 9.03 25.80 12.21
C GLU A 70 10.50 25.88 11.71
N ASN A 71 10.71 26.49 10.54
CA ASN A 71 11.95 26.61 9.74
C ASN A 71 12.35 25.39 8.90
N GLU A 72 11.55 24.32 8.85
CA GLU A 72 11.75 23.20 7.93
C GLU A 72 10.68 23.19 6.81
N TYR A 73 11.10 22.89 5.58
CA TYR A 73 10.18 22.72 4.47
C TYR A 73 9.59 21.31 4.48
N GLN A 74 8.27 21.24 4.71
CA GLN A 74 7.48 20.03 4.56
C GLN A 74 6.85 19.97 3.17
N PHE A 75 6.70 18.74 2.66
CA PHE A 75 6.19 18.44 1.34
C PHE A 75 5.03 17.45 1.42
N GLU A 76 3.95 17.76 0.71
CA GLU A 76 2.70 16.97 0.67
C GLU A 76 2.30 16.76 -0.80
N VAL A 77 1.75 15.60 -1.13
CA VAL A 77 1.34 15.26 -2.50
C VAL A 77 -0.12 14.82 -2.51
N ASN A 78 -0.91 15.41 -3.40
CA ASN A 78 -2.33 15.07 -3.54
C ASN A 78 -2.63 14.58 -4.97
N VAL A 79 -2.76 13.26 -5.12
CA VAL A 79 -3.08 12.58 -6.40
C VAL A 79 -4.50 12.01 -6.45
N GLU A 80 -5.16 11.76 -5.32
CA GLU A 80 -6.50 11.10 -5.25
C GLU A 80 -7.58 11.72 -6.15
N LYS A 81 -7.52 13.04 -6.38
CA LYS A 81 -8.55 13.80 -7.12
C LYS A 81 -8.30 13.86 -8.64
N PHE A 82 -7.35 13.08 -9.20
CA PHE A 82 -6.83 13.31 -10.56
C PHE A 82 -6.63 12.01 -11.37
N ASP A 83 -7.29 11.90 -12.53
CA ASP A 83 -7.25 10.73 -13.44
C ASP A 83 -5.96 10.65 -14.30
N GLY A 84 -4.80 10.72 -13.64
CA GLY A 84 -3.49 10.48 -14.24
C GLY A 84 -2.83 9.16 -13.85
N ASN A 85 -3.39 8.40 -12.89
CA ASN A 85 -2.83 7.16 -12.34
C ASN A 85 -1.37 7.30 -11.83
N VAL A 86 -0.95 8.51 -11.44
CA VAL A 86 0.38 8.76 -10.90
C VAL A 86 0.38 8.45 -9.40
N LEU A 87 1.27 7.56 -8.96
CA LEU A 87 1.38 7.18 -7.56
C LEU A 87 2.08 8.28 -6.75
N GLU A 88 1.65 8.45 -5.50
CA GLU A 88 2.26 9.41 -4.57
C GLU A 88 3.74 9.10 -4.32
N SER A 89 4.07 7.81 -4.16
CA SER A 89 5.43 7.28 -4.00
C SER A 89 6.40 7.81 -5.05
N ASP A 90 5.98 7.77 -6.31
CA ASP A 90 6.84 8.01 -7.47
C ASP A 90 7.16 9.51 -7.57
N ILE A 91 6.21 10.36 -7.17
CA ILE A 91 6.39 11.82 -7.08
C ILE A 91 7.34 12.17 -5.93
N LEU A 92 7.18 11.53 -4.76
CA LEU A 92 8.03 11.76 -3.59
C LEU A 92 9.47 11.30 -3.86
N GLU A 93 9.66 10.11 -4.46
CA GLU A 93 10.97 9.60 -4.87
C GLU A 93 11.64 10.48 -5.94
N GLU A 94 10.89 10.93 -6.96
CA GLU A 94 11.41 11.80 -8.02
C GLU A 94 11.98 13.11 -7.45
N PHE A 95 11.39 13.67 -6.38
CA PHE A 95 11.80 14.93 -5.76
C PHE A 95 12.63 14.76 -4.47
N TYR A 96 13.05 13.52 -4.18
CA TYR A 96 13.86 13.12 -3.02
C TYR A 96 13.20 13.40 -1.66
N VAL A 97 11.87 13.42 -1.58
CA VAL A 97 11.09 13.57 -0.35
C VAL A 97 10.95 12.21 0.35
N ASP A 98 11.19 12.16 1.66
CA ASP A 98 10.92 11.01 2.50
C ASP A 98 9.40 10.92 2.81
N PRO A 99 8.70 9.84 2.42
CA PRO A 99 7.25 9.68 2.63
C PRO A 99 6.88 9.45 4.11
N GLY A 100 7.87 9.21 4.98
CA GLY A 100 7.67 8.98 6.39
C GLY A 100 7.59 10.25 7.24
N THR A 101 8.14 11.37 6.73
CA THR A 101 8.36 12.65 7.41
C THR A 101 7.93 13.87 6.60
N GLY A 102 7.81 13.77 5.27
CA GLY A 102 7.55 14.89 4.38
C GLY A 102 8.76 15.81 4.15
N LEU A 103 9.97 15.42 4.57
CA LEU A 103 11.20 16.22 4.43
C LEU A 103 12.03 15.77 3.22
N ARG A 104 12.87 16.66 2.64
CA ARG A 104 13.80 16.25 1.57
C ARG A 104 15.07 15.59 2.13
N SER A 105 15.38 14.42 1.58
CA SER A 105 16.59 13.67 1.85
C SER A 105 17.84 14.31 1.23
N ASN A 106 19.02 13.96 1.74
CA ASN A 106 20.31 14.48 1.27
C ASN A 106 20.60 14.22 -0.22
N GLY A 107 19.93 13.25 -0.85
CA GLY A 107 20.02 12.99 -2.30
C GLY A 107 19.62 14.19 -3.15
N ALA A 108 18.67 15.02 -2.67
CA ALA A 108 18.26 16.26 -3.31
C ALA A 108 19.44 17.19 -3.62
N ASN A 109 20.32 17.39 -2.63
CA ASN A 109 21.46 18.31 -2.71
C ASN A 109 22.63 17.74 -3.55
N GLN A 110 22.60 16.45 -3.84
CA GLN A 110 23.52 15.82 -4.79
C GLN A 110 22.98 15.93 -6.22
N TYR A 111 21.70 15.58 -6.43
CA TYR A 111 21.02 15.68 -7.73
C TYR A 111 20.95 17.12 -8.26
N LEU A 112 20.76 18.11 -7.39
CA LEU A 112 20.78 19.53 -7.78
C LEU A 112 22.06 19.95 -8.50
N LYS A 113 23.20 19.28 -8.25
CA LYS A 113 24.48 19.56 -8.92
C LYS A 113 24.53 19.04 -10.36
N THR A 114 23.62 18.16 -10.76
CA THR A 114 23.49 17.70 -12.15
C THR A 114 22.45 18.49 -12.95
N VAL A 115 21.63 19.34 -12.29
CA VAL A 115 20.64 20.20 -12.96
C VAL A 115 21.32 21.47 -13.48
N VAL A 116 22.11 21.31 -14.54
CA VAL A 116 22.88 22.39 -15.20
C VAL A 116 22.38 22.75 -16.60
N ASP A 117 21.47 21.95 -17.16
CA ASP A 117 21.03 22.02 -18.56
C ASP A 117 19.52 22.31 -18.65
N PHE A 118 19.19 23.59 -18.47
CA PHE A 118 17.83 24.14 -18.51
C PHE A 118 17.86 25.60 -18.99
N LYS A 119 16.69 26.16 -19.35
CA LYS A 119 16.56 27.58 -19.75
C LYS A 119 15.79 28.34 -18.68
N GLU A 120 16.44 29.24 -17.95
CA GLU A 120 15.71 30.25 -17.17
C GLU A 120 15.21 31.36 -18.12
N ILE A 121 13.94 31.74 -17.99
CA ILE A 121 13.25 32.67 -18.91
C ILE A 121 12.88 33.98 -18.19
N ASN A 122 12.62 33.94 -16.88
CA ASN A 122 12.40 35.09 -16.01
C ASN A 122 13.02 34.81 -14.63
N ASP A 123 13.55 35.85 -13.97
CA ASP A 123 14.10 35.73 -12.61
C ASP A 123 13.02 35.29 -11.60
N HIS A 124 13.28 34.16 -10.94
CA HIS A 124 12.40 33.56 -9.94
C HIS A 124 12.01 34.49 -8.77
N ARG A 125 12.80 35.53 -8.49
CA ARG A 125 12.57 36.50 -7.41
C ARG A 125 11.51 37.53 -7.76
N THR A 126 11.41 37.90 -9.05
CA THR A 126 10.50 38.95 -9.56
C THR A 126 9.33 38.39 -10.37
N TYR A 127 9.36 37.11 -10.76
CA TYR A 127 8.34 36.47 -11.59
C TYR A 127 6.95 36.29 -10.92
N PHE A 128 6.88 36.19 -9.59
CA PHE A 128 5.64 35.91 -8.87
C PHE A 128 4.89 37.21 -8.52
N PRO A 129 3.57 37.31 -8.83
CA PRO A 129 2.77 38.44 -8.37
C PRO A 129 2.71 38.51 -6.84
N LEU A 130 2.79 39.73 -6.28
CA LEU A 130 2.76 39.95 -4.83
C LEU A 130 1.40 39.59 -4.23
N ASP A 131 0.31 39.92 -4.92
CA ASP A 131 -1.08 39.78 -4.42
C ASP A 131 -1.70 38.39 -4.66
N ASP A 132 -0.90 37.34 -4.91
CA ASP A 132 -1.40 35.98 -5.22
C ASP A 132 -1.35 35.04 -4.00
N GLU A 133 -2.01 35.43 -2.92
CA GLU A 133 -2.19 34.56 -1.75
C GLU A 133 -3.16 33.41 -2.06
N PHE A 134 -2.60 32.23 -2.39
CA PHE A 134 -3.37 31.00 -2.44
C PHE A 134 -3.41 30.29 -1.07
N VAL A 135 -4.55 29.68 -0.76
CA VAL A 135 -4.82 28.85 0.42
C VAL A 135 -5.28 27.47 -0.07
N ILE A 136 -4.77 26.39 0.53
CA ILE A 136 -5.08 25.01 0.12
C ILE A 136 -6.31 24.48 0.85
N GLU A 137 -7.30 23.99 0.08
CA GLU A 137 -8.41 23.19 0.61
C GLU A 137 -7.96 21.75 0.92
N ARG A 138 -7.30 21.57 2.08
CA ARG A 138 -7.02 20.24 2.64
C ARG A 138 -8.35 19.56 3.04
N LYS A 139 -8.58 18.32 2.59
CA LYS A 139 -9.58 17.45 3.23
C LYS A 139 -9.08 17.15 4.65
N LYS A 140 -9.92 17.30 5.67
CA LYS A 140 -9.62 16.73 7.01
C LYS A 140 -9.44 15.22 6.87
N SER A 141 -8.39 14.68 7.49
CA SER A 141 -8.18 13.25 7.63
C SER A 141 -9.25 12.63 8.53
N ALA A 142 -9.53 11.33 8.37
CA ALA A 142 -10.34 10.58 9.32
C ALA A 142 -9.79 10.70 10.76
N LYS A 143 -8.47 10.80 10.89
CA LYS A 143 -7.77 11.04 12.17
C LYS A 143 -8.02 12.45 12.72
N ASP A 144 -8.19 13.46 11.87
CA ASP A 144 -8.47 14.82 12.33
C ASP A 144 -9.91 14.90 12.88
N THR A 145 -10.86 14.21 12.24
CA THR A 145 -12.23 14.07 12.77
C THR A 145 -12.29 13.22 14.05
N GLU A 146 -11.42 12.23 14.20
CA GLU A 146 -11.27 11.45 15.43
C GLU A 146 -10.66 12.31 16.56
N ILE A 147 -9.66 13.13 16.25
CA ILE A 147 -9.06 14.09 17.19
C ILE A 147 -10.09 15.17 17.60
N GLU A 148 -10.87 15.72 16.67
CA GLU A 148 -11.94 16.68 17.00
C GLU A 148 -13.06 16.04 17.84
N ALA A 149 -13.42 14.78 17.58
CA ALA A 149 -14.36 14.03 18.40
C ALA A 149 -13.81 13.80 19.82
N LEU A 150 -12.56 13.35 19.96
CA LEU A 150 -11.89 13.13 21.25
C LEU A 150 -11.65 14.43 22.02
N GLN A 151 -11.37 15.55 21.34
CA GLN A 151 -11.27 16.87 21.97
C GLN A 151 -12.63 17.30 22.53
N LYS A 152 -13.71 17.17 21.74
CA LYS A 152 -15.07 17.49 22.17
C LYS A 152 -15.54 16.58 23.32
N GLU A 153 -15.22 15.29 23.28
CA GLU A 153 -15.48 14.37 24.38
C GLU A 153 -14.71 14.78 25.65
N ASN A 154 -13.45 15.21 25.52
CA ASN A 154 -12.67 15.74 26.64
C ASN A 154 -13.24 17.05 27.22
N GLU A 155 -13.78 17.95 26.38
CA GLU A 155 -14.47 19.16 26.86
C GLU A 155 -15.77 18.79 27.60
N GLU A 156 -16.58 17.90 27.05
CA GLU A 156 -17.77 17.38 27.73
C GLU A 156 -17.43 16.67 29.05
N LEU A 157 -16.36 15.88 29.10
CA LEU A 157 -15.89 15.21 30.32
C LEU A 157 -15.34 16.21 31.35
N ARG A 158 -14.69 17.29 30.93
CA ARG A 158 -14.28 18.40 31.81
C ARG A 158 -15.47 19.15 32.38
N GLU A 159 -16.50 19.41 31.56
CA GLU A 159 -17.77 19.97 32.02
C GLU A 159 -18.52 19.06 33.01
N LYS A 160 -18.47 17.74 32.80
CA LYS A 160 -19.06 16.74 33.71
C LYS A 160 -18.26 16.66 35.02
N ALA A 161 -16.93 16.67 34.97
CA ALA A 161 -16.04 16.69 36.15
C ALA A 161 -16.18 17.98 36.98
N SER A 162 -16.33 19.14 36.33
CA SER A 162 -16.57 20.45 36.95
C SER A 162 -17.79 20.47 37.89
N LYS A 163 -18.76 19.57 37.66
CA LYS A 163 -20.01 19.46 38.42
C LYS A 163 -19.93 18.47 39.61
N ILE A 164 -18.75 17.92 39.90
CA ILE A 164 -18.52 16.97 41.02
C ILE A 164 -17.66 17.65 42.11
N PRO A 165 -18.17 17.87 43.33
CA PRO A 165 -17.41 18.52 44.40
C PRO A 165 -16.38 17.56 45.02
N THR A 166 -15.12 17.66 44.59
CA THR A 166 -14.00 16.90 45.15
C THR A 166 -13.37 17.62 46.35
N HIS A 167 -13.45 17.02 47.54
CA HIS A 167 -12.60 17.41 48.67
C HIS A 167 -11.15 17.04 48.37
N ILE A 168 -10.26 18.03 48.44
CA ILE A 168 -8.82 17.83 48.27
C ILE A 168 -8.21 17.41 49.61
N ILE A 169 -7.59 16.23 49.64
CA ILE A 169 -6.67 15.81 50.71
C ILE A 169 -5.28 15.78 50.09
N GLU A 170 -4.37 16.64 50.57
CA GLU A 170 -3.00 16.73 50.05
C GLU A 170 -2.08 15.66 50.66
N GLU A 171 -1.89 14.53 50.01
CA GLU A 171 -0.75 13.65 50.31
C GLU A 171 0.47 13.98 49.43
N LYS A 172 1.56 14.40 50.09
CA LYS A 172 2.84 14.72 49.44
C LYS A 172 3.60 13.47 49.02
N ILE A 173 3.32 12.95 47.83
CA ILE A 173 4.18 11.95 47.19
C ILE A 173 5.34 12.68 46.49
N LYS A 174 6.52 12.67 47.11
CA LYS A 174 7.77 12.80 46.35
C LYS A 174 7.85 11.62 45.40
N LYS A 175 8.01 11.85 44.09
CA LYS A 175 8.45 10.81 43.16
C LYS A 175 9.77 11.18 42.49
N GLU A 176 10.59 10.15 42.39
CA GLU A 176 11.95 10.15 41.87
C GLU A 176 11.95 10.28 40.34
N VAL A 177 13.04 10.79 39.77
CA VAL A 177 13.13 10.97 38.31
C VAL A 177 13.50 9.65 37.65
N GLU A 178 12.50 8.80 37.45
CA GLU A 178 12.60 7.70 36.49
C GLU A 178 12.80 8.30 35.09
N VAL A 179 14.02 8.20 34.57
CA VAL A 179 14.30 8.46 33.16
C VAL A 179 13.48 7.46 32.36
N LYS A 180 12.45 7.95 31.67
CA LYS A 180 11.75 7.15 30.67
C LYS A 180 12.72 6.81 29.55
N GLU A 181 13.28 5.61 29.60
CA GLU A 181 13.79 4.99 28.37
C GLU A 181 12.65 5.00 27.35
N VAL A 182 12.90 5.64 26.21
CA VAL A 182 11.98 5.56 25.07
C VAL A 182 12.06 4.13 24.57
N VAL A 183 11.09 3.30 24.99
CA VAL A 183 10.94 1.92 24.55
C VAL A 183 10.71 1.93 23.04
N LYS A 184 11.80 1.79 22.29
CA LYS A 184 11.79 1.64 20.84
C LYS A 184 11.00 0.37 20.52
N GLU A 185 9.95 0.48 19.71
CA GLU A 185 9.16 -0.68 19.31
C GLU A 185 10.06 -1.67 18.54
N VAL A 186 10.44 -2.75 19.23
CA VAL A 186 11.29 -3.81 18.68
C VAL A 186 10.42 -4.70 17.82
N VAL A 187 10.75 -4.80 16.53
CA VAL A 187 10.13 -5.76 15.60
C VAL A 187 10.33 -7.17 16.17
N LYS A 188 9.22 -7.84 16.49
CA LYS A 188 9.28 -9.18 17.08
C LYS A 188 9.58 -10.21 16.00
N PHE A 189 10.58 -11.06 16.22
CA PHE A 189 10.74 -12.27 15.41
C PHE A 189 9.51 -13.17 15.57
N ALA A 190 9.00 -13.69 14.47
CA ALA A 190 7.97 -14.71 14.44
C ALA A 190 8.34 -15.78 13.41
N TYR A 191 8.24 -17.05 13.78
CA TYR A 191 8.27 -18.13 12.80
C TYR A 191 6.87 -18.26 12.20
N VAL A 192 6.78 -18.33 10.87
CA VAL A 192 5.50 -18.28 10.15
C VAL A 192 4.53 -19.40 10.57
N ARG A 193 5.02 -20.62 10.82
CA ARG A 193 4.17 -21.76 11.19
C ARG A 193 3.58 -21.69 12.60
N ASP A 194 4.08 -20.78 13.44
CA ASP A 194 3.56 -20.52 14.79
C ASP A 194 2.40 -19.48 14.79
N LEU A 195 2.03 -18.94 13.62
CA LEU A 195 1.00 -17.91 13.46
C LEU A 195 -0.35 -18.52 13.07
N GLU A 196 -1.45 -17.81 13.32
CA GLU A 196 -2.79 -18.22 12.88
C GLU A 196 -2.86 -18.33 11.35
N PHE A 197 -3.63 -19.31 10.83
CA PHE A 197 -3.74 -19.62 9.39
C PHE A 197 -3.90 -18.38 8.49
N GLN A 198 -4.81 -17.46 8.84
CA GLN A 198 -5.04 -16.21 8.09
C GLN A 198 -3.78 -15.33 8.07
N THR A 199 -3.06 -15.23 9.19
CA THR A 199 -1.79 -14.50 9.28
C THR A 199 -0.70 -15.17 8.43
N GLN A 200 -0.66 -16.50 8.36
CA GLN A 200 0.27 -17.21 7.48
C GLN A 200 -0.04 -16.94 6.00
N PHE A 201 -1.32 -16.97 5.62
CA PHE A 201 -1.79 -16.69 4.27
C PHE A 201 -1.48 -15.25 3.84
N ASP A 202 -1.78 -14.26 4.68
CA ASP A 202 -1.52 -12.85 4.38
C ASP A 202 -0.02 -12.54 4.33
N ALA A 203 0.79 -13.15 5.21
CA ALA A 203 2.25 -13.07 5.15
C ALA A 203 2.82 -13.69 3.86
N LEU A 204 2.27 -14.82 3.40
CA LEU A 204 2.64 -15.43 2.11
C LEU A 204 2.26 -14.54 0.92
N ALA A 205 1.11 -13.89 0.95
CA ALA A 205 0.67 -12.98 -0.11
C ALA A 205 1.51 -11.69 -0.17
N VAL A 206 1.88 -11.13 0.99
CA VAL A 206 2.84 -10.01 1.06
C VAL A 206 4.24 -10.46 0.61
N TYR A 207 4.65 -11.70 0.91
CA TYR A 207 5.91 -12.25 0.40
C TYR A 207 5.90 -12.48 -1.10
N SER A 208 4.81 -12.97 -1.72
CA SER A 208 4.78 -13.13 -3.18
C SER A 208 4.95 -11.78 -3.87
N GLN A 209 4.31 -10.71 -3.37
CA GLN A 209 4.52 -9.36 -3.88
C GLN A 209 5.95 -8.83 -3.62
N LYS A 210 6.58 -9.17 -2.48
CA LYS A 210 8.01 -8.89 -2.22
C LYS A 210 8.89 -9.59 -3.25
N LEU A 211 8.63 -10.88 -3.50
CA LEU A 211 9.42 -11.71 -4.41
C LEU A 211 9.30 -11.23 -5.86
N GLU A 212 8.10 -10.84 -6.30
CA GLU A 212 7.85 -10.29 -7.63
C GLU A 212 8.62 -8.98 -7.85
N LYS A 213 8.69 -8.10 -6.84
CA LYS A 213 9.51 -6.88 -6.86
C LYS A 213 11.01 -7.18 -6.90
N ILE A 214 11.49 -8.18 -6.17
CA ILE A 214 12.90 -8.61 -6.23
C ILE A 214 13.22 -9.20 -7.62
N ALA A 215 12.32 -10.04 -8.14
CA ALA A 215 12.44 -10.66 -9.45
C ALA A 215 12.32 -9.65 -10.59
N SER A 216 11.63 -8.51 -10.43
CA SER A 216 11.56 -7.45 -11.44
C SER A 216 12.79 -6.54 -11.47
N ILE A 217 13.54 -6.44 -10.37
CA ILE A 217 14.84 -5.74 -10.31
C ILE A 217 15.95 -6.59 -10.96
N ILE A 218 16.01 -7.89 -10.64
CA ILE A 218 17.01 -8.80 -11.20
C ILE A 218 16.60 -9.18 -12.64
N ASN A 219 17.23 -8.54 -13.63
CA ASN A 219 16.96 -8.75 -15.07
C ASN A 219 18.14 -9.33 -15.85
N ASN A 220 19.36 -9.20 -15.34
CA ASN A 220 20.56 -9.79 -15.92
C ASN A 220 20.89 -11.12 -15.22
N GLN A 221 21.65 -11.98 -15.90
CA GLN A 221 22.21 -13.18 -15.29
C GLN A 221 23.27 -12.78 -14.24
N VAL A 222 23.23 -13.43 -13.07
CA VAL A 222 24.19 -13.25 -11.97
C VAL A 222 24.86 -14.59 -11.68
N ILE A 223 26.19 -14.59 -11.68
CA ILE A 223 27.01 -15.77 -11.37
C ILE A 223 27.46 -15.66 -9.90
N THR A 224 27.34 -16.75 -9.15
CA THR A 224 27.72 -16.83 -7.73
C THR A 224 28.32 -18.20 -7.38
N SER A 225 28.65 -18.44 -6.10
CA SER A 225 29.16 -19.73 -5.63
C SER A 225 28.05 -20.82 -5.61
N PRO A 226 28.40 -22.11 -5.71
CA PRO A 226 27.45 -23.21 -5.51
C PRO A 226 26.75 -23.16 -4.15
N GLU A 227 27.47 -22.73 -3.11
CA GLU A 227 26.97 -22.60 -1.74
C GLU A 227 25.93 -21.49 -1.62
N GLU A 228 26.19 -20.27 -2.14
CA GLU A 228 25.21 -19.17 -2.07
C GLU A 228 23.96 -19.48 -2.88
N LEU A 229 24.10 -20.11 -4.05
CA LEU A 229 22.94 -20.59 -4.82
C LEU A 229 22.13 -21.62 -4.02
N ASN A 230 22.77 -22.49 -3.24
CA ASN A 230 22.09 -23.45 -2.37
C ASN A 230 21.41 -22.77 -1.17
N VAL A 231 21.99 -21.72 -0.58
CA VAL A 231 21.32 -20.91 0.46
C VAL A 231 20.08 -20.22 -0.10
N ILE A 232 20.19 -19.60 -1.28
CA ILE A 232 19.08 -18.95 -2.00
C ILE A 232 17.96 -19.97 -2.29
N LYS A 233 18.31 -21.14 -2.85
CA LYS A 233 17.36 -22.23 -3.11
C LYS A 233 16.67 -22.69 -1.83
N LYS A 234 17.39 -22.85 -0.71
CA LYS A 234 16.78 -23.25 0.57
C LYS A 234 15.69 -22.26 1.01
N GLN A 235 15.93 -20.95 0.93
CA GLN A 235 14.91 -19.96 1.31
C GLN A 235 13.67 -20.04 0.42
N LEU A 236 13.85 -20.14 -0.90
CA LEU A 236 12.72 -20.28 -1.84
C LEU A 236 11.93 -21.59 -1.62
N THR A 237 12.61 -22.70 -1.33
CA THR A 237 11.98 -23.98 -1.00
C THR A 237 11.12 -23.88 0.27
N ASN A 238 11.62 -23.28 1.35
CA ASN A 238 10.88 -23.13 2.61
C ASN A 238 9.51 -22.44 2.39
N VAL A 239 9.48 -21.37 1.58
CA VAL A 239 8.25 -20.64 1.24
C VAL A 239 7.34 -21.47 0.34
N PHE A 240 7.91 -22.19 -0.62
CA PHE A 240 7.14 -23.04 -1.53
C PHE A 240 6.51 -24.24 -0.81
N GLU A 241 7.16 -24.78 0.23
CA GLU A 241 6.61 -25.81 1.12
C GLU A 241 5.44 -25.25 1.96
N LEU A 242 5.63 -24.11 2.63
CA LEU A 242 4.55 -23.40 3.32
C LEU A 242 3.33 -23.17 2.40
N SER A 243 3.55 -22.78 1.14
CA SER A 243 2.45 -22.53 0.21
C SER A 243 1.62 -23.80 -0.04
N LYS A 244 2.25 -24.98 -0.14
CA LYS A 244 1.56 -26.27 -0.30
C LYS A 244 0.80 -26.67 0.97
N GLU A 245 1.40 -26.46 2.13
CA GLU A 245 0.78 -26.77 3.43
C GLU A 245 -0.54 -26.00 3.57
N LEU A 246 -0.50 -24.68 3.36
CA LEU A 246 -1.68 -23.80 3.43
C LEU A 246 -2.78 -24.17 2.43
N ASN A 247 -2.46 -24.76 1.28
CA ASN A 247 -3.45 -25.25 0.31
C ASN A 247 -4.34 -26.38 0.86
N SER A 248 -3.77 -27.24 1.70
CA SER A 248 -4.44 -28.43 2.26
C SER A 248 -5.60 -28.06 3.19
N GLU A 249 -5.50 -26.89 3.83
CA GLU A 249 -6.42 -26.40 4.86
C GLU A 249 -7.45 -25.40 4.29
N LEU A 250 -7.37 -25.08 2.99
CA LEU A 250 -7.99 -23.91 2.39
C LEU A 250 -9.42 -24.17 1.89
N LEU A 251 -10.39 -24.14 2.81
CA LEU A 251 -11.80 -24.48 2.55
C LEU A 251 -12.64 -23.39 1.85
N ASP A 252 -12.25 -22.11 1.91
CA ASP A 252 -13.03 -20.98 1.37
C ASP A 252 -12.75 -20.74 -0.14
N GLU A 253 -13.81 -20.72 -0.95
CA GLU A 253 -13.72 -20.59 -2.42
C GLU A 253 -13.17 -19.22 -2.91
N LYS A 254 -13.32 -18.15 -2.13
CA LYS A 254 -12.75 -16.83 -2.42
C LYS A 254 -11.27 -16.81 -2.08
N LEU A 255 -10.88 -17.32 -0.91
CA LEU A 255 -9.47 -17.46 -0.53
C LEU A 255 -8.75 -18.43 -1.49
N GLN A 256 -9.39 -19.50 -1.96
CA GLN A 256 -8.85 -20.39 -3.01
C GLN A 256 -8.57 -19.66 -4.33
N LYS A 257 -9.32 -18.61 -4.67
CA LYS A 257 -9.04 -17.78 -5.85
C LYS A 257 -7.81 -16.93 -5.59
N VAL A 258 -7.76 -16.18 -4.49
CA VAL A 258 -6.59 -15.36 -4.10
C VAL A 258 -5.31 -16.21 -4.00
N TYR A 259 -5.39 -17.39 -3.37
CA TYR A 259 -4.32 -18.37 -3.26
C TYR A 259 -3.71 -18.74 -4.63
N LYS A 260 -4.54 -18.98 -5.65
CA LYS A 260 -4.07 -19.31 -7.01
C LYS A 260 -3.27 -18.17 -7.63
N PHE A 261 -3.62 -16.90 -7.37
CA PHE A 261 -2.82 -15.76 -7.83
C PHE A 261 -1.52 -15.59 -7.04
N VAL A 262 -1.56 -15.74 -5.72
CA VAL A 262 -0.37 -15.71 -4.83
C VAL A 262 0.64 -16.77 -5.25
N VAL A 263 0.21 -18.02 -5.42
CA VAL A 263 1.07 -19.13 -5.87
C VAL A 263 1.56 -18.94 -7.30
N LYS A 264 0.76 -18.36 -8.20
CA LYS A 264 1.21 -18.03 -9.55
C LYS A 264 2.33 -16.99 -9.52
N SER A 265 2.12 -15.84 -8.88
CA SER A 265 3.15 -14.79 -8.71
C SER A 265 4.42 -15.35 -8.06
N LEU A 266 4.28 -16.15 -7.01
CA LEU A 266 5.39 -16.85 -6.35
C LEU A 266 6.14 -17.77 -7.32
N SER A 267 5.42 -18.62 -8.05
CA SER A 267 6.00 -19.62 -8.97
C SER A 267 6.67 -18.99 -10.18
N ASP A 268 6.05 -17.97 -10.78
CA ASP A 268 6.60 -17.21 -11.90
C ASP A 268 7.87 -16.45 -11.46
N SER A 269 7.88 -15.88 -10.25
CA SER A 269 9.04 -15.19 -9.67
C SER A 269 10.19 -16.15 -9.33
N ILE A 270 9.91 -17.32 -8.71
CA ILE A 270 10.89 -18.38 -8.51
C ILE A 270 11.45 -18.87 -9.85
N SER A 271 10.60 -19.05 -10.85
CA SER A 271 10.96 -19.46 -12.22
C SER A 271 11.82 -18.43 -12.95
N LYS A 272 11.66 -17.12 -12.66
CA LYS A 272 12.56 -16.08 -13.16
C LYS A 272 13.89 -16.08 -12.43
N LEU A 273 13.89 -16.04 -11.10
CA LEU A 273 15.11 -16.00 -10.28
C LEU A 273 16.01 -17.21 -10.50
N SER A 274 15.45 -18.42 -10.58
CA SER A 274 16.21 -19.66 -10.82
C SER A 274 16.84 -19.78 -12.22
N LYS A 275 16.41 -18.96 -13.19
CA LYS A 275 17.06 -18.85 -14.52
C LYS A 275 18.17 -17.81 -14.55
N LEU A 276 18.06 -16.77 -13.73
CA LEU A 276 18.98 -15.64 -13.71
C LEU A 276 20.14 -15.83 -12.72
N VAL A 277 19.91 -16.49 -11.58
CA VAL A 277 20.98 -16.77 -10.60
C VAL A 277 21.58 -18.15 -10.87
N VAL A 278 22.84 -18.18 -11.28
CA VAL A 278 23.56 -19.40 -11.71
C VAL A 278 24.85 -19.55 -10.89
N ALA A 279 25.25 -20.79 -10.60
CA ALA A 279 26.50 -21.07 -9.91
C ALA A 279 27.65 -21.36 -10.89
N SER A 280 28.87 -20.93 -10.55
CA SER A 280 30.10 -21.45 -11.15
C SER A 280 31.04 -21.96 -10.07
N ASN A 281 31.68 -23.10 -10.30
CA ASN A 281 32.68 -23.68 -9.41
C ASN A 281 33.98 -22.84 -9.35
N GLU A 282 34.13 -21.86 -10.25
CA GLU A 282 35.25 -20.90 -10.28
C GLU A 282 35.04 -19.71 -9.32
N VAL A 283 33.84 -19.56 -8.75
CA VAL A 283 33.48 -18.44 -7.89
C VAL A 283 33.54 -18.85 -6.42
N GLU A 284 34.54 -18.35 -5.70
CA GLU A 284 34.72 -18.59 -4.27
C GLU A 284 33.50 -18.13 -3.44
N ASN A 285 33.15 -18.90 -2.42
CA ASN A 285 32.07 -18.60 -1.51
C ASN A 285 32.45 -17.54 -0.45
N ASN A 286 32.54 -16.27 -0.86
CA ASN A 286 32.92 -15.16 0.01
C ASN A 286 31.94 -13.95 -0.12
N PRO A 287 31.95 -12.98 0.82
CA PRO A 287 30.99 -11.87 0.80
C PRO A 287 31.08 -10.89 -0.36
N GLN A 288 32.11 -10.95 -1.22
CA GLN A 288 32.19 -10.15 -2.44
C GLN A 288 31.45 -10.82 -3.61
N ASN A 289 31.28 -12.15 -3.53
CA ASN A 289 30.71 -13.01 -4.58
C ASN A 289 29.26 -13.46 -4.30
N PHE A 290 28.67 -13.06 -3.16
CA PHE A 290 27.26 -13.30 -2.87
C PHE A 290 26.35 -12.51 -3.82
N VAL A 291 25.10 -12.96 -3.96
CA VAL A 291 24.13 -12.28 -4.83
C VAL A 291 23.56 -11.06 -4.11
N TYR A 292 23.85 -9.87 -4.64
CA TYR A 292 23.28 -8.60 -4.17
C TYR A 292 22.33 -8.00 -5.19
N PHE A 293 21.33 -7.24 -4.72
CA PHE A 293 20.52 -6.35 -5.54
C PHE A 293 20.38 -4.98 -4.84
N VAL A 294 20.21 -3.94 -5.65
CA VAL A 294 19.91 -2.59 -5.15
C VAL A 294 18.42 -2.52 -4.83
N LYS A 295 18.08 -2.27 -3.56
CA LYS A 295 16.70 -1.94 -3.15
C LYS A 295 16.28 -0.59 -3.73
N PRO A 296 14.96 -0.29 -3.85
CA PRO A 296 14.50 1.05 -4.26
C PRO A 296 15.07 2.20 -3.42
N CYS A 297 15.37 1.98 -2.14
CA CYS A 297 16.04 2.95 -1.26
C CYS A 297 17.55 3.16 -1.53
N GLY A 298 18.13 2.50 -2.55
CA GLY A 298 19.56 2.57 -2.90
C GLY A 298 20.47 1.65 -2.08
N GLU A 299 19.95 0.93 -1.08
CA GLU A 299 20.71 -0.04 -0.29
C GLU A 299 21.05 -1.31 -1.10
N ASN A 300 22.32 -1.73 -1.11
CA ASN A 300 22.70 -3.07 -1.56
C ASN A 300 22.28 -4.11 -0.52
N ALA A 301 21.37 -5.02 -0.89
CA ALA A 301 20.88 -6.09 -0.03
C ALA A 301 21.24 -7.47 -0.59
N ARG A 302 21.69 -8.38 0.28
CA ARG A 302 21.99 -9.77 -0.10
C ARG A 302 20.67 -10.51 -0.36
N LEU A 303 20.55 -11.10 -1.54
CA LEU A 303 19.34 -11.81 -1.97
C LEU A 303 18.95 -12.91 -0.99
N ALA A 304 19.91 -13.74 -0.55
CA ALA A 304 19.68 -14.79 0.44
C ALA A 304 19.03 -14.30 1.74
N GLN A 305 19.38 -13.09 2.21
CA GLN A 305 18.79 -12.48 3.41
C GLN A 305 17.40 -11.92 3.12
N GLU A 306 17.17 -11.28 1.98
CA GLU A 306 15.86 -10.74 1.65
C GLU A 306 14.81 -11.82 1.31
N LEU A 307 15.25 -13.02 0.94
CA LEU A 307 14.37 -14.16 0.70
C LEU A 307 13.95 -14.91 1.98
N SER A 308 14.64 -14.74 3.11
CA SER A 308 14.40 -15.53 4.32
C SER A 308 13.26 -15.02 5.22
N TYR A 309 12.71 -13.83 4.93
CA TYR A 309 11.68 -13.19 5.75
C TYR A 309 10.77 -12.21 4.98
N VAL A 310 9.61 -11.93 5.58
CA VAL A 310 8.70 -10.83 5.24
C VAL A 310 8.47 -9.94 6.47
N LEU A 311 8.22 -8.65 6.26
CA LEU A 311 7.75 -7.75 7.31
C LEU A 311 6.22 -7.66 7.23
N PHE A 312 5.55 -8.07 8.29
CA PHE A 312 4.09 -8.14 8.37
C PHE A 312 3.66 -7.95 9.83
N ASP A 313 2.60 -7.17 10.08
CA ASP A 313 2.03 -6.95 11.42
C ASP A 313 3.07 -6.70 12.55
N LYS A 314 3.93 -5.68 12.37
CA LYS A 314 5.05 -5.31 13.27
C LYS A 314 6.03 -6.47 13.60
N LYS A 315 5.99 -7.58 12.85
CA LYS A 315 6.83 -8.77 13.03
C LYS A 315 7.83 -8.95 11.89
N HIS A 316 8.97 -9.53 12.22
CA HIS A 316 9.93 -10.11 11.29
C HIS A 316 9.52 -11.58 11.13
N VAL A 317 8.67 -11.85 10.13
CA VAL A 317 8.10 -13.18 9.89
C VAL A 317 9.07 -13.99 9.03
N ALA A 318 9.68 -15.01 9.62
CA ALA A 318 10.65 -15.89 8.98
C ALA A 318 10.04 -17.24 8.58
N PHE A 319 10.58 -17.85 7.53
CA PHE A 319 10.12 -19.16 7.01
C PHE A 319 10.84 -20.37 7.63
N VAL A 320 11.62 -20.13 8.69
CA VAL A 320 12.31 -21.14 9.51
C VAL A 320 12.20 -20.79 11.00
N SER A 321 12.46 -21.76 11.86
CA SER A 321 12.53 -21.58 13.32
C SER A 321 13.54 -20.49 13.71
N LYS A 322 13.47 -20.00 14.95
CA LYS A 322 14.44 -19.01 15.45
C LYS A 322 15.85 -19.60 15.56
N GLU A 323 15.92 -20.90 15.80
CA GLU A 323 17.12 -21.70 15.99
C GLU A 323 17.85 -21.95 14.65
N ASP A 324 17.09 -22.09 13.56
CA ASP A 324 17.59 -22.24 12.19
C ASP A 324 17.83 -20.89 11.47
N TYR A 325 17.44 -19.76 12.06
CA TYR A 325 17.50 -18.44 11.41
C TYR A 325 18.89 -17.81 11.51
N THR A 326 19.66 -17.88 10.42
CA THR A 326 21.08 -17.48 10.37
C THR A 326 21.35 -16.04 9.89
N PHE A 327 20.31 -15.23 9.68
CA PHE A 327 20.44 -13.85 9.18
C PHE A 327 20.19 -12.80 10.27
N ALA A 328 20.48 -11.54 9.96
CA ALA A 328 20.11 -10.43 10.84
C ALA A 328 18.58 -10.26 10.94
N ILE A 329 18.12 -9.87 12.13
CA ILE A 329 16.74 -9.45 12.42
C ILE A 329 16.73 -7.93 12.50
N TYR A 330 15.78 -7.27 11.84
CA TYR A 330 15.73 -5.80 11.79
C TYR A 330 15.21 -5.23 13.11
N ALA A 331 16.02 -4.41 13.80
CA ALA A 331 15.71 -3.90 15.13
C ALA A 331 14.76 -2.68 15.18
N LYS A 332 14.19 -2.27 14.04
CA LYS A 332 13.32 -1.08 13.90
C LYS A 332 12.22 -1.35 12.89
N GLU A 333 11.03 -0.84 13.15
CA GLU A 333 9.92 -0.91 12.19
C GLU A 333 10.26 -0.25 10.86
N VAL A 334 10.03 -0.98 9.77
CA VAL A 334 9.83 -0.41 8.44
C VAL A 334 8.32 -0.20 8.28
N LYS A 335 7.88 0.99 7.88
CA LYS A 335 6.46 1.30 7.67
C LYS A 335 5.91 0.50 6.48
N THR A 336 5.35 -0.68 6.72
CA THR A 336 4.72 -1.53 5.68
C THR A 336 3.27 -1.88 6.02
N GLN A 337 2.36 -0.92 5.81
CA GLN A 337 0.93 -1.22 5.63
C GLN A 337 0.72 -1.77 4.22
N THR A 338 1.07 -3.04 4.01
CA THR A 338 0.96 -3.67 2.68
C THR A 338 -0.46 -4.17 2.43
N HIS A 339 -1.29 -3.33 1.83
CA HIS A 339 -2.64 -3.73 1.41
C HIS A 339 -2.57 -4.60 0.14
N LEU A 340 -3.09 -5.83 0.22
CA LEU A 340 -3.21 -6.72 -0.92
C LEU A 340 -4.45 -6.36 -1.76
N PHE A 341 -4.25 -5.63 -2.85
CA PHE A 341 -5.30 -5.35 -3.82
C PHE A 341 -5.46 -6.52 -4.80
N TYR A 342 -6.58 -7.25 -4.70
CA TYR A 342 -6.99 -8.23 -5.70
C TYR A 342 -8.11 -7.65 -6.57
N PHE A 343 -7.83 -7.46 -7.86
CA PHE A 343 -8.85 -7.12 -8.84
C PHE A 343 -9.60 -8.39 -9.24
N GLN A 344 -10.92 -8.41 -9.06
CA GLN A 344 -11.76 -9.35 -9.79
C GLN A 344 -11.85 -8.88 -11.24
N ASP A 345 -11.27 -9.64 -12.17
CA ASP A 345 -11.61 -9.52 -13.58
C ASP A 345 -13.12 -9.80 -13.72
N GLU A 346 -13.90 -8.76 -14.01
CA GLU A 346 -15.31 -8.95 -14.36
C GLU A 346 -15.42 -9.74 -15.66
N VAL A 347 -16.48 -10.55 -15.75
CA VAL A 347 -16.69 -11.55 -16.81
C VAL A 347 -16.50 -10.95 -18.20
N LYS A 348 -15.70 -11.62 -19.04
CA LYS A 348 -15.56 -11.34 -20.47
C LYS A 348 -16.93 -11.10 -21.13
N ASN A 349 -17.23 -9.85 -21.47
CA ASN A 349 -18.23 -9.53 -22.48
C ASN A 349 -17.49 -9.30 -23.81
N GLU A 350 -17.47 -10.34 -24.64
CA GLU A 350 -16.83 -10.29 -25.96
C GLU A 350 -17.70 -9.45 -26.92
N ASN A 351 -17.38 -8.16 -27.05
CA ASN A 351 -17.87 -7.28 -28.10
C ASN A 351 -16.68 -6.53 -28.73
N PRO A 352 -16.09 -7.03 -29.83
CA PRO A 352 -14.98 -6.35 -30.48
C PRO A 352 -15.44 -5.04 -31.13
N VAL A 353 -14.77 -3.93 -30.80
CA VAL A 353 -14.98 -2.66 -31.50
C VAL A 353 -14.43 -2.80 -32.93
N VAL A 354 -15.34 -2.96 -33.89
CA VAL A 354 -15.02 -3.05 -35.31
C VAL A 354 -14.50 -1.70 -35.78
N VAL A 355 -13.22 -1.65 -36.19
CA VAL A 355 -12.69 -0.54 -36.96
C VAL A 355 -12.98 -0.83 -38.43
N GLU A 356 -13.90 -0.08 -39.02
CA GLU A 356 -14.24 -0.21 -40.43
C GLU A 356 -13.03 0.10 -41.33
N LYS A 357 -12.64 -0.87 -42.13
CA LYS A 357 -11.96 -0.65 -43.41
C LYS A 357 -12.56 -1.56 -44.45
N GLU A 358 -13.27 -0.95 -45.40
CA GLU A 358 -13.63 -1.62 -46.64
C GLU A 358 -12.36 -1.99 -47.42
N VAL A 359 -12.38 -3.15 -48.10
CA VAL A 359 -12.22 -3.26 -49.56
C VAL A 359 -12.22 -4.74 -49.97
N GLN A 360 -13.33 -5.13 -50.62
CA GLN A 360 -13.45 -6.09 -51.73
C GLN A 360 -12.88 -7.52 -51.65
N SER A 361 -13.83 -8.46 -51.53
CA SER A 361 -14.14 -9.51 -52.54
C SER A 361 -13.61 -10.96 -52.44
N THR A 362 -14.59 -11.86 -52.24
CA THR A 362 -14.72 -13.22 -52.82
C THR A 362 -13.87 -14.42 -52.29
N PRO A 363 -14.40 -15.68 -52.36
CA PRO A 363 -14.20 -16.64 -51.25
C PRO A 363 -13.80 -18.09 -51.60
N ALA A 364 -13.40 -18.84 -50.57
CA ALA A 364 -13.38 -20.31 -50.47
C ALA A 364 -13.67 -20.70 -48.99
N VAL A 365 -14.65 -21.55 -48.63
CA VAL A 365 -14.71 -23.04 -48.77
C VAL A 365 -13.68 -23.73 -47.86
N VAL A 366 -14.01 -24.59 -46.86
CA VAL A 366 -15.34 -25.12 -46.41
C VAL A 366 -15.29 -25.61 -44.94
N ASN A 367 -16.44 -26.05 -44.40
CA ASN A 367 -16.69 -26.84 -43.18
C ASN A 367 -15.60 -27.90 -42.84
N THR A 368 -15.44 -28.46 -41.63
CA THR A 368 -16.40 -28.95 -40.61
C THR A 368 -15.58 -29.28 -39.33
N GLY A 369 -16.08 -29.47 -38.10
CA GLY A 369 -17.43 -29.44 -37.53
C GLY A 369 -17.49 -30.21 -36.17
N VAL A 370 -18.65 -30.16 -35.50
CA VAL A 370 -19.24 -31.19 -34.59
C VAL A 370 -18.35 -31.76 -33.45
N SER A 371 -18.54 -31.59 -32.13
CA SER A 371 -19.71 -31.40 -31.21
C SER A 371 -19.97 -32.64 -30.32
N GLN A 372 -20.35 -32.38 -29.05
CA GLN A 372 -21.13 -33.18 -28.06
C GLN A 372 -20.48 -33.10 -26.64
N LYS A 373 -21.18 -32.88 -25.50
CA LYS A 373 -22.48 -33.34 -24.94
C LYS A 373 -22.51 -34.84 -24.60
N GLN A 374 -23.25 -35.35 -23.60
CA GLN A 374 -24.06 -34.81 -22.46
C GLN A 374 -23.47 -35.40 -21.14
N GLU A 375 -23.99 -35.32 -19.90
CA GLU A 375 -25.18 -34.80 -19.18
C GLU A 375 -24.64 -34.33 -17.78
N GLU A 376 -25.25 -33.55 -16.87
CA GLU A 376 -26.62 -33.27 -16.39
C GLU A 376 -27.31 -34.37 -15.54
N ILE A 377 -27.26 -34.21 -14.21
CA ILE A 377 -28.21 -34.80 -13.25
C ILE A 377 -28.63 -33.72 -12.23
N VAL A 378 -29.94 -33.52 -12.10
CA VAL A 378 -30.64 -32.71 -11.08
C VAL A 378 -31.36 -33.72 -10.15
N VAL A 379 -31.55 -33.59 -8.83
CA VAL A 379 -32.06 -32.53 -7.92
C VAL A 379 -31.36 -32.70 -6.53
N THR A 380 -31.52 -31.91 -5.45
CA THR A 380 -32.60 -31.02 -4.95
C THR A 380 -32.03 -29.80 -4.20
N LYS A 381 -32.87 -28.81 -3.86
CA LYS A 381 -32.52 -27.63 -3.05
C LYS A 381 -32.62 -27.91 -1.54
N VAL A 382 -31.71 -27.32 -0.77
CA VAL A 382 -32.02 -26.63 0.51
C VAL A 382 -31.29 -25.28 0.47
N LYS A 383 -31.87 -24.23 1.05
CA LYS A 383 -31.23 -22.92 1.22
C LYS A 383 -30.48 -22.88 2.55
N ASP A 384 -29.46 -22.04 2.69
CA ASP A 384 -29.63 -20.76 3.41
C ASP A 384 -28.41 -19.84 3.28
N LYS A 385 -28.53 -18.64 3.85
CA LYS A 385 -27.68 -17.46 3.58
C LYS A 385 -26.69 -17.15 4.71
N GLU A 386 -25.59 -16.52 4.29
CA GLU A 386 -24.91 -15.39 4.95
C GLU A 386 -24.91 -15.37 6.49
N SER A 387 -23.76 -15.66 7.09
CA SER A 387 -23.51 -15.49 8.52
C SER A 387 -23.45 -14.00 8.92
N ILE A 388 -24.62 -13.40 9.15
CA ILE A 388 -24.75 -12.20 9.99
C ILE A 388 -24.12 -12.52 11.34
N SER A 389 -23.36 -11.57 11.92
CA SER A 389 -22.43 -11.86 13.02
C SER A 389 -23.10 -12.56 14.20
N ASN A 390 -22.41 -13.56 14.75
CA ASN A 390 -22.90 -14.45 15.81
C ASN A 390 -23.43 -13.70 17.05
N TRP A 391 -22.99 -12.46 17.26
CA TRP A 391 -23.52 -11.54 18.27
C TRP A 391 -25.02 -11.27 18.11
N TYR A 392 -25.49 -10.94 16.91
CA TYR A 392 -26.92 -10.71 16.66
C TYR A 392 -27.75 -12.00 16.77
N LEU A 393 -27.20 -13.14 16.32
CA LEU A 393 -27.83 -14.46 16.48
C LEU A 393 -28.00 -14.84 17.95
N PHE A 394 -27.02 -14.56 18.80
CA PHE A 394 -27.13 -14.76 20.25
C PHE A 394 -28.27 -13.92 20.85
N TRP A 395 -28.33 -12.62 20.53
CA TRP A 395 -29.36 -11.72 21.05
C TRP A 395 -30.78 -12.05 20.52
N THR A 396 -30.93 -12.47 19.27
CA THR A 396 -32.25 -12.86 18.73
C THR A 396 -32.76 -14.16 19.35
N ILE A 397 -31.90 -15.16 19.56
CA ILE A 397 -32.26 -16.41 20.25
C ILE A 397 -32.65 -16.13 21.71
N LEU A 398 -31.89 -15.26 22.40
CA LEU A 398 -32.18 -14.88 23.79
C LEU A 398 -33.51 -14.13 23.93
N LEU A 399 -33.79 -13.16 23.05
CA LEU A 399 -35.06 -12.44 23.02
C LEU A 399 -36.25 -13.35 22.67
N LEU A 400 -36.07 -14.28 21.71
CA LEU A 400 -37.11 -15.23 21.33
C LEU A 400 -37.43 -16.20 22.48
N SER A 401 -36.42 -16.70 23.19
CA SER A 401 -36.58 -17.54 24.38
C SER A 401 -37.34 -16.81 25.50
N PHE A 402 -37.02 -15.53 25.73
CA PHE A 402 -37.72 -14.70 26.72
C PHE A 402 -39.19 -14.46 26.32
N ALA A 403 -39.45 -14.18 25.04
CA ALA A 403 -40.81 -14.01 24.53
C ALA A 403 -41.66 -15.30 24.67
N PHE A 404 -41.10 -16.47 24.33
CA PHE A 404 -41.78 -17.76 24.56
C PHE A 404 -42.02 -18.03 26.05
N SER A 405 -41.08 -17.67 26.93
CA SER A 405 -41.26 -17.83 28.38
C SER A 405 -42.44 -17.00 28.92
N ILE A 406 -42.61 -15.76 28.44
CA ILE A 406 -43.77 -14.93 28.76
C ILE A 406 -45.07 -15.55 28.20
N LEU A 407 -45.03 -16.07 26.98
CA LEU A 407 -46.20 -16.67 26.32
C LEU A 407 -46.66 -17.94 27.05
N ILE A 408 -45.72 -18.80 27.49
CA ILE A 408 -46.02 -19.98 28.32
C ILE A 408 -46.62 -19.56 29.67
N ALA A 409 -46.10 -18.51 30.32
CA ALA A 409 -46.67 -17.99 31.56
C ALA A 409 -48.10 -17.45 31.36
N LEU A 410 -48.37 -16.76 30.25
CA LEU A 410 -49.72 -16.32 29.86
C LEU A 410 -50.69 -17.48 29.62
N VAL A 411 -50.23 -18.54 28.95
CA VAL A 411 -51.03 -19.78 28.76
C VAL A 411 -51.33 -20.45 30.09
N PHE A 412 -50.38 -20.49 31.03
CA PHE A 412 -50.61 -20.99 32.38
C PHE A 412 -51.62 -20.12 33.17
N LEU A 413 -51.55 -18.80 33.08
CA LEU A 413 -52.49 -17.89 33.73
C LEU A 413 -53.91 -17.97 33.15
N LEU A 414 -54.04 -18.19 31.84
CA LEU A 414 -55.31 -18.52 31.18
C LEU A 414 -55.85 -19.87 31.64
N TRP A 415 -55.01 -20.92 31.68
CA TRP A 415 -55.41 -22.26 32.09
C TRP A 415 -55.83 -22.34 33.57
N LEU A 416 -55.18 -21.55 34.44
CA LEU A 416 -55.54 -21.37 35.84
C LEU A 416 -56.74 -20.43 36.06
N GLY A 417 -57.34 -19.88 35.00
CA GLY A 417 -58.53 -19.03 35.07
C GLY A 417 -58.33 -17.62 35.63
N TYR A 418 -57.08 -17.16 35.78
CA TYR A 418 -56.77 -15.81 36.29
C TYR A 418 -57.02 -14.69 35.27
N ILE A 419 -57.20 -15.03 33.99
CA ILE A 419 -57.49 -14.08 32.91
C ILE A 419 -58.91 -14.38 32.40
N PRO A 420 -59.89 -13.47 32.58
CA PRO A 420 -61.27 -13.70 32.15
C PRO A 420 -61.35 -13.69 30.61
N THR A 421 -61.69 -14.84 30.03
CA THR A 421 -61.95 -14.98 28.60
C THR A 421 -63.28 -14.33 28.23
N TYR A 422 -63.24 -13.14 27.64
CA TYR A 422 -64.42 -12.53 27.02
C TYR A 422 -64.76 -13.26 25.71
N TYR A 423 -65.76 -14.15 25.79
CA TYR A 423 -66.49 -14.76 24.69
C TYR A 423 -67.97 -14.91 25.09
#